data_AF-A0A135V490-F1
#
_entry.id   AF-A0A135V490-F1
#
_cell.length_a   1.000
_cell.length_b   1.000
_cell.length_c   1.000
_cell.angle_alpha   90.00
_cell.angle_beta   90.00
_cell.angle_gamma   90.00
#
_symmetry.space_group_name_H-M   'P 1'
#
loop_
_entity.id
_entity.type
_entity.pdbx_description
1 polymer ?
#
loop_
_entity_poly.entity_id
_entity_poly.type
_entity_poly.pdbx_seq_one_letter_code
_entity_poly.pdbx_strand_id
1 'polypeptide(L)'
;MSRFFATLLLAGIGANLAMGMPYDQEEQNRNAECDNGCFFGSFPGGSCTNDAACMCTQQKYRERYFCCMAQKCAASVLPDSIQRQTLECEARNMPFTFDTEAVCGIKWTTSTSAAPAVTVTVTAGTGPRSSVPSASRGSSAVLTSTLASTPVIAPTLSAGVNTPTATPSTGSADRLLVRGSIVLAAVAGWMLWAYLLGWAAAVAIASPVAVETPFSWKNTEYQVEGHRLTFGDSYTFVQGTEGRWAYSFIGSQLNISFTPEQLLGDRIVPGQNTSSAGGPNWVQELTGCKEGRPRDCKKQLWGFAYAGADISTTFVPLHWNHTISYEKQVEQWDTYGKSVINADPAKSLVASYIGINDINDMANFQLPVNGLSSWEELYTAVIAEQFAALETVYEAGHRNFLFLNLPPLDRNPASQLNPARLPSTDMIKTFNGVVNQTAKAFSEKHPDATALVFDTYSWLTQVFDNAASYGFTNTTSFCPSYKAWDIDSNYAAYGCQPIYEYFWYNSGHITYHVHELLAQKAKEFLVQKSAGGCGGKNQTLSAWGTRWVGGEST
;
A
#
# COMPACT_ATOMS: atom_id res chain seq x y z
N MET A 1 -15.02 73.21 -7.93
CA MET A 1 -14.97 72.40 -9.18
C MET A 1 -13.86 71.37 -8.98
N SER A 2 -14.19 70.08 -8.77
CA SER A 2 -14.23 69.00 -9.79
C SER A 2 -12.84 68.72 -10.38
N ARG A 3 -12.32 67.49 -10.53
CA ARG A 3 -12.91 66.15 -10.69
C ARG A 3 -11.76 65.12 -10.56
N PHE A 4 -11.85 64.07 -9.74
CA PHE A 4 -12.45 62.73 -9.94
C PHE A 4 -11.40 61.63 -10.20
N PHE A 5 -11.32 60.70 -9.25
CA PHE A 5 -10.78 59.34 -9.38
C PHE A 5 -11.74 58.48 -10.21
N ALA A 6 -11.19 57.58 -11.03
CA ALA A 6 -11.94 56.49 -11.66
C ALA A 6 -11.34 55.15 -11.20
N THR A 7 -12.08 54.48 -10.32
CA THR A 7 -11.90 53.08 -9.92
C THR A 7 -12.61 52.21 -10.94
N LEU A 8 -11.91 51.29 -11.60
CA LEU A 8 -12.53 50.30 -12.47
C LEU A 8 -12.85 49.04 -11.63
N LEU A 9 -14.15 48.77 -11.44
CA LEU A 9 -14.66 47.47 -11.01
C LEU A 9 -14.42 46.46 -12.13
N LEU A 10 -13.73 45.36 -11.83
CA LEU A 10 -13.79 44.12 -12.62
C LEU A 10 -14.78 43.18 -11.96
N ALA A 11 -15.79 42.79 -12.74
CA ALA A 11 -16.87 41.91 -12.37
C ALA A 11 -16.36 40.51 -12.03
N GLY A 12 -16.80 39.97 -10.89
CA GLY A 12 -16.61 38.58 -10.51
C GLY A 12 -17.46 37.67 -11.40
N ILE A 13 -16.81 36.76 -12.11
CA ILE A 13 -17.42 35.56 -12.67
C ILE A 13 -17.19 34.47 -11.63
N GLY A 14 -18.28 34.02 -10.99
CA GLY A 14 -18.24 32.94 -10.01
C GLY A 14 -17.84 31.63 -10.68
N ALA A 15 -16.62 31.16 -10.40
CA ALA A 15 -16.26 29.77 -10.56
C ALA A 15 -16.99 28.98 -9.46
N ASN A 16 -17.92 28.11 -9.85
CA ASN A 16 -18.44 27.10 -8.95
C ASN A 16 -17.29 26.17 -8.56
N LEU A 17 -16.71 26.41 -7.39
CA LEU A 17 -15.86 25.46 -6.68
C LEU A 17 -16.72 24.25 -6.35
N ALA A 18 -16.64 23.21 -7.17
CA ALA A 18 -17.05 21.88 -6.75
C ALA A 18 -16.06 21.42 -5.68
N MET A 19 -16.40 21.68 -4.41
CA MET A 19 -15.69 21.11 -3.28
C MET A 19 -15.70 19.59 -3.44
N GLY A 20 -14.52 18.99 -3.61
CA GLY A 20 -14.36 17.54 -3.65
C GLY A 20 -14.95 16.95 -2.38
N MET A 21 -15.90 16.03 -2.54
CA MET A 21 -16.52 15.36 -1.41
C MET A 21 -15.45 14.55 -0.66
N PRO A 22 -15.39 14.62 0.68
CA PRO A 22 -14.48 13.79 1.46
C PRO A 22 -14.72 12.30 1.18
N TYR A 23 -13.63 11.52 1.16
CA TYR A 23 -13.70 10.06 1.01
C TYR A 23 -14.47 9.46 2.18
N ASP A 24 -15.66 8.93 1.89
CA ASP A 24 -16.54 8.28 2.86
C ASP A 24 -16.26 6.77 2.86
N GLN A 25 -15.44 6.33 3.82
CA GLN A 25 -15.09 4.92 3.99
C GLN A 25 -16.31 4.05 4.31
N GLU A 26 -17.32 4.58 5.01
CA GLU A 26 -18.55 3.84 5.31
C GLU A 26 -19.39 3.64 4.04
N GLU A 27 -19.46 4.66 3.18
CA GLU A 27 -20.07 4.54 1.86
C GLU A 27 -19.35 3.52 0.98
N GLN A 28 -18.01 3.54 0.94
CA GLN A 28 -17.24 2.57 0.16
C GLN A 28 -17.44 1.13 0.66
N ASN A 29 -17.43 0.91 1.98
CA ASN A 29 -17.69 -0.39 2.57
C ASN A 29 -19.10 -0.88 2.25
N ARG A 30 -20.11 -0.01 2.40
CA ARG A 30 -21.51 -0.32 2.07
C ARG A 30 -21.71 -0.64 0.58
N ASN A 31 -21.04 0.09 -0.30
CA ASN A 31 -21.08 -0.14 -1.74
C ASN A 31 -20.43 -1.48 -2.10
N ALA A 32 -19.28 -1.79 -1.50
CA ALA A 32 -18.59 -3.07 -1.67
C ALA A 32 -19.40 -4.25 -1.12
N GLU A 33 -20.04 -4.11 0.03
CA GLU A 33 -20.94 -5.13 0.59
C GLU A 33 -22.13 -5.42 -0.33
N CYS A 34 -22.73 -4.37 -0.92
CA CYS A 34 -23.84 -4.54 -1.85
C CYS A 34 -23.41 -5.26 -3.14
N ASP A 35 -22.27 -4.85 -3.71
CA ASP A 35 -21.67 -5.49 -4.88
C ASP A 35 -21.41 -6.99 -4.61
N ASN A 36 -20.68 -7.30 -3.53
CA ASN A 36 -20.38 -8.67 -3.12
C ASN A 36 -21.64 -9.50 -2.86
N GLY A 37 -22.64 -8.92 -2.19
CA GLY A 37 -23.93 -9.57 -1.95
C GLY A 37 -24.65 -9.93 -3.25
N CYS A 38 -24.64 -9.04 -4.24
CA CYS A 38 -25.19 -9.31 -5.56
C CYS A 38 -24.41 -10.36 -6.33
N PHE A 39 -23.09 -10.40 -6.19
CA PHE A 39 -22.24 -11.44 -6.79
C PHE A 39 -22.61 -12.83 -6.24
N PHE A 40 -22.52 -13.04 -4.92
CA PHE A 40 -22.81 -14.34 -4.32
C PHE A 40 -24.28 -14.78 -4.50
N GLY A 41 -25.21 -13.84 -4.57
CA GLY A 41 -26.62 -14.13 -4.84
C GLY A 41 -26.93 -14.52 -6.29
N SER A 42 -26.01 -14.25 -7.22
CA SER A 42 -26.20 -14.45 -8.66
C SER A 42 -25.41 -15.62 -9.23
N PHE A 43 -24.28 -15.95 -8.61
CA PHE A 43 -23.39 -17.06 -8.98
C PHE A 43 -23.50 -18.21 -7.97
N PRO A 44 -24.25 -19.29 -8.27
CA PRO A 44 -24.49 -20.38 -7.32
C PRO A 44 -23.18 -20.98 -6.80
N GLY A 45 -23.02 -21.03 -5.48
CA GLY A 45 -21.82 -21.61 -4.84
C GLY A 45 -20.52 -20.87 -5.13
N GLY A 46 -20.55 -19.63 -5.63
CA GLY A 46 -19.36 -18.90 -6.05
C GLY A 46 -18.75 -19.46 -7.34
N SER A 47 -19.58 -19.95 -8.26
CA SER A 47 -19.16 -20.64 -9.49
C SER A 47 -18.19 -19.87 -10.39
N CYS A 48 -18.06 -18.55 -10.22
CA CYS A 48 -17.09 -17.73 -10.93
C CYS A 48 -16.02 -17.09 -10.02
N THR A 49 -15.98 -17.40 -8.72
CA THR A 49 -15.04 -16.80 -7.75
C THR A 49 -13.57 -17.11 -8.09
N ASN A 50 -13.32 -18.27 -8.70
CA ASN A 50 -11.97 -18.75 -9.05
C ASN A 50 -11.76 -18.89 -10.57
N ASP A 51 -12.67 -18.39 -11.40
CA ASP A 51 -12.54 -18.38 -12.84
C ASP A 51 -12.93 -16.99 -13.36
N ALA A 52 -11.92 -16.15 -13.57
CA ALA A 52 -12.14 -14.80 -14.05
C ALA A 52 -12.65 -14.73 -15.51
N ALA A 53 -12.62 -15.83 -16.29
CA ALA A 53 -13.25 -15.88 -17.61
C ALA A 53 -14.74 -16.26 -17.53
N CYS A 54 -15.16 -16.85 -16.41
CA CYS A 54 -16.54 -17.22 -16.12
C CYS A 54 -17.48 -16.01 -16.16
N MET A 55 -17.04 -14.85 -15.66
CA MET A 55 -17.84 -13.62 -15.70
C MET A 55 -18.14 -13.13 -17.13
N CYS A 56 -17.19 -13.30 -18.04
CA CYS A 56 -17.33 -12.93 -19.45
C CYS A 56 -18.22 -13.90 -20.23
N THR A 57 -18.16 -15.19 -19.89
CA THR A 57 -18.82 -16.26 -20.66
C THR A 57 -20.19 -16.65 -20.12
N GLN A 58 -20.45 -16.47 -18.82
CA GLN A 58 -21.70 -16.88 -18.17
C GLN A 58 -22.75 -15.76 -18.16
N GLN A 59 -23.28 -15.46 -19.35
CA GLN A 59 -24.25 -14.37 -19.56
C GLN A 59 -25.41 -14.38 -18.54
N LYS A 60 -26.07 -15.52 -18.35
CA LYS A 60 -27.22 -15.63 -17.43
C LYS A 60 -26.91 -15.17 -15.99
N TYR A 61 -25.74 -15.54 -15.46
CA TYR A 61 -25.37 -15.19 -14.08
C TYR A 61 -24.89 -13.75 -13.98
N ARG A 62 -24.15 -13.29 -15.00
CA ARG A 62 -23.74 -11.89 -15.13
C ARG A 62 -24.93 -10.94 -15.21
N GLU A 63 -25.95 -11.25 -16.01
CA GLU A 63 -27.15 -10.42 -16.12
C GLU A 63 -27.88 -10.34 -14.77
N ARG A 64 -28.01 -11.47 -14.07
CA ARG A 64 -28.57 -11.50 -12.72
C ARG A 64 -27.77 -10.65 -11.73
N TYR A 65 -26.45 -10.68 -11.82
CA TYR A 65 -25.54 -9.89 -10.99
C TYR A 65 -25.70 -8.39 -11.21
N PHE A 66 -25.62 -7.92 -12.46
CA PHE A 66 -25.81 -6.51 -12.77
C PHE A 66 -27.22 -6.03 -12.45
N CYS A 67 -28.25 -6.82 -12.77
CA CYS A 67 -29.62 -6.43 -12.43
C CYS A 67 -29.88 -6.42 -10.92
N CYS A 68 -29.18 -7.24 -10.14
CA CYS A 68 -29.21 -7.13 -8.68
C CYS A 68 -28.67 -5.78 -8.21
N MET A 69 -27.51 -5.34 -8.73
CA MET A 69 -26.92 -4.05 -8.35
C MET A 69 -27.79 -2.87 -8.79
N ALA A 70 -28.34 -2.95 -10.01
CA ALA A 70 -29.26 -1.94 -10.53
C ALA A 70 -30.51 -1.74 -9.66
N GLN A 71 -30.96 -2.78 -8.96
CA GLN A 71 -32.15 -2.76 -8.12
C GLN A 71 -31.88 -2.42 -6.66
N LYS A 72 -30.70 -2.78 -6.14
CA LYS A 72 -30.45 -2.81 -4.69
C LYS A 72 -29.31 -1.92 -4.20
N CYS A 73 -28.36 -1.58 -5.06
CA CYS A 73 -27.17 -0.84 -4.67
C CYS A 73 -27.33 0.66 -4.92
N ALA A 74 -26.41 1.45 -4.36
CA ALA A 74 -26.32 2.87 -4.69
C ALA A 74 -26.09 3.05 -6.19
N ALA A 75 -26.59 4.16 -6.76
CA ALA A 75 -26.58 4.40 -8.20
C ALA A 75 -25.18 4.40 -8.83
N SER A 76 -24.13 4.62 -8.03
CA SER A 76 -22.72 4.56 -8.43
C SER A 76 -22.19 3.13 -8.63
N VAL A 77 -22.74 2.13 -7.94
CA VAL A 77 -22.16 0.78 -7.87
C VAL A 77 -22.27 0.02 -9.20
N LEU A 78 -23.42 0.13 -9.88
CA LEU A 78 -23.65 -0.57 -11.13
C LEU A 78 -22.74 -0.08 -12.28
N PRO A 79 -22.66 1.24 -12.57
CA PRO A 79 -21.73 1.74 -13.59
C PRO A 79 -20.29 1.28 -13.35
N ASP A 80 -19.80 1.38 -12.11
CA ASP A 80 -18.45 0.97 -11.74
C ASP A 80 -18.23 -0.53 -11.98
N SER A 81 -19.20 -1.37 -11.62
CA SER A 81 -19.08 -2.82 -11.80
C SER A 81 -19.16 -3.26 -13.28
N ILE A 82 -20.05 -2.65 -14.08
CA ILE A 82 -20.10 -2.90 -15.53
C ILE A 82 -18.75 -2.53 -16.15
N GLN A 83 -18.20 -1.37 -15.79
CA GLN A 83 -16.93 -0.90 -16.32
C GLN A 83 -15.77 -1.84 -15.98
N ARG A 84 -15.64 -2.26 -14.72
CA ARG A 84 -14.61 -3.25 -14.33
C ARG A 84 -14.72 -4.53 -15.15
N GLN A 85 -15.93 -5.05 -15.32
CA GLN A 85 -16.12 -6.32 -16.04
C GLN A 85 -15.87 -6.19 -17.55
N THR A 86 -16.24 -5.06 -18.15
CA THR A 86 -15.89 -4.75 -19.54
C THR A 86 -14.39 -4.84 -19.75
N LEU A 87 -13.61 -4.15 -18.89
CA LEU A 87 -12.15 -4.13 -18.99
C LEU A 87 -11.54 -5.53 -18.79
N GLU A 88 -12.05 -6.32 -17.84
CA GLU A 88 -11.60 -7.69 -17.62
C GLU A 88 -11.84 -8.60 -18.83
N CYS A 89 -12.97 -8.44 -19.51
CA CYS A 89 -13.31 -9.24 -20.69
C CYS A 89 -12.54 -8.79 -21.94
N GLU A 90 -12.37 -7.48 -22.13
CA GLU A 90 -11.54 -6.91 -23.20
C GLU A 90 -10.08 -7.36 -23.09
N ALA A 91 -9.51 -7.36 -21.87
CA ALA A 91 -8.15 -7.86 -21.62
C ALA A 91 -7.96 -9.34 -22.00
N ARG A 92 -9.05 -10.10 -22.17
CA ARG A 92 -9.08 -11.52 -22.53
C ARG A 92 -9.49 -11.75 -23.99
N ASN A 93 -9.58 -10.70 -24.80
CA ASN A 93 -10.13 -10.73 -26.16
C ASN A 93 -11.57 -11.30 -26.22
N MET A 94 -12.37 -11.07 -25.18
CA MET A 94 -13.76 -11.47 -25.11
C MET A 94 -14.65 -10.23 -25.24
N PRO A 95 -15.47 -10.11 -26.30
CA PRO A 95 -16.34 -8.95 -26.46
C PRO A 95 -17.39 -8.90 -25.34
N PHE A 96 -17.60 -7.70 -24.82
CA PHE A 96 -18.48 -7.48 -23.68
C PHE A 96 -19.32 -6.23 -23.86
N THR A 97 -20.64 -6.37 -23.76
CA THR A 97 -21.59 -5.25 -23.75
C THR A 97 -22.73 -5.58 -22.81
N PHE A 98 -23.21 -4.60 -22.05
CA PHE A 98 -24.35 -4.77 -21.15
C PHE A 98 -25.29 -3.55 -21.24
N ASP A 99 -26.48 -3.77 -21.80
CA ASP A 99 -27.55 -2.77 -21.82
C ASP A 99 -28.43 -2.94 -20.58
N THR A 100 -28.25 -2.04 -19.61
CA THR A 100 -28.93 -2.12 -18.32
C THR A 100 -30.45 -2.02 -18.47
N GLU A 101 -30.96 -1.12 -19.33
CA GLU A 101 -32.40 -0.90 -19.44
C GLU A 101 -33.07 -2.07 -20.16
N ALA A 102 -32.45 -2.54 -21.25
CA ALA A 102 -32.98 -3.68 -22.02
C ALA A 102 -32.92 -5.00 -21.23
N VAL A 103 -31.84 -5.23 -20.49
CA VAL A 103 -31.61 -6.51 -19.80
C VAL A 103 -32.32 -6.58 -18.45
N CYS A 104 -32.33 -5.49 -17.67
CA CYS A 104 -32.90 -5.49 -16.33
C CYS A 104 -34.36 -5.05 -16.27
N GLY A 105 -34.91 -4.52 -17.37
CA GLY A 105 -36.29 -4.03 -17.42
C GLY A 105 -36.53 -2.81 -16.52
N ILE A 106 -35.47 -2.03 -16.24
CA ILE A 106 -35.50 -0.84 -15.39
C ILE A 106 -35.56 0.38 -16.31
N LYS A 107 -36.47 1.32 -16.04
CA LYS A 107 -36.51 2.62 -16.71
C LYS A 107 -35.96 3.69 -15.78
N TRP A 108 -34.89 4.35 -16.18
CA TRP A 108 -34.38 5.49 -15.41
C TRP A 108 -35.20 6.75 -15.72
N THR A 109 -35.80 7.37 -14.71
CA THR A 109 -36.37 8.71 -14.86
C THR A 109 -35.23 9.73 -14.77
N THR A 110 -34.86 10.33 -15.90
CA THR A 110 -33.90 11.42 -15.96
C THR A 110 -34.49 12.66 -15.27
N SER A 111 -34.09 12.92 -14.02
CA SER A 111 -34.29 14.21 -13.38
C SER A 111 -33.12 15.13 -13.72
N THR A 112 -33.23 15.87 -14.82
CA THR A 112 -32.38 17.06 -15.04
C THR A 112 -32.73 18.12 -14.01
N SER A 113 -31.90 18.25 -12.97
CA SER A 113 -31.88 19.45 -12.13
C SER A 113 -31.19 20.56 -12.89
N ALA A 114 -31.96 21.42 -13.56
CA ALA A 114 -31.47 22.69 -14.05
C ALA A 114 -31.26 23.63 -12.84
N ALA A 115 -30.07 24.22 -12.74
CA ALA A 115 -29.77 25.24 -11.74
C ALA A 115 -30.79 26.40 -11.81
N PRO A 116 -31.20 27.00 -10.68
CA PRO A 116 -32.17 28.09 -10.71
C PRO A 116 -31.57 29.32 -11.39
N ALA A 117 -32.25 29.79 -12.44
CA ALA A 117 -31.93 31.04 -13.12
C ALA A 117 -32.18 32.22 -12.16
N VAL A 118 -31.12 32.93 -11.77
CA VAL A 118 -31.23 34.21 -11.07
C VAL A 118 -31.80 35.25 -12.03
N THR A 119 -33.08 35.58 -11.85
CA THR A 119 -33.72 36.67 -12.59
C THR A 119 -33.63 37.94 -11.74
N VAL A 120 -32.77 38.87 -12.13
CA VAL A 120 -32.72 40.23 -11.56
C VAL A 120 -33.78 41.07 -12.27
N THR A 121 -34.91 41.31 -11.59
CA THR A 121 -35.93 42.24 -12.07
C THR A 121 -35.65 43.62 -11.50
N VAL A 122 -35.20 44.54 -12.36
CA VAL A 122 -35.16 45.98 -12.08
C VAL A 122 -36.50 46.56 -12.49
N THR A 123 -37.23 47.17 -11.55
CA THR A 123 -38.41 47.98 -11.87
C THR A 123 -38.27 49.36 -11.24
N ALA A 124 -38.11 50.37 -12.09
CA ALA A 124 -38.24 51.77 -11.74
C ALA A 124 -39.67 52.24 -12.03
N GLY A 125 -40.26 53.05 -11.15
CA GLY A 125 -41.50 53.77 -11.50
C GLY A 125 -42.33 54.32 -10.34
N THR A 126 -42.04 55.58 -9.97
CA THR A 126 -43.00 56.66 -9.63
C THR A 126 -43.92 56.55 -8.39
N GLY A 127 -43.75 57.51 -7.46
CA GLY A 127 -44.68 57.83 -6.36
C GLY A 127 -45.98 58.50 -6.82
N PRO A 128 -46.85 59.01 -5.91
CA PRO A 128 -46.47 60.05 -4.94
C PRO A 128 -47.10 59.95 -3.51
N ARG A 129 -46.53 60.76 -2.58
CA ARG A 129 -47.11 61.47 -1.38
C ARG A 129 -48.17 60.77 -0.50
N SER A 130 -48.27 60.93 0.81
CA SER A 130 -47.58 61.61 1.93
C SER A 130 -48.47 61.35 3.16
N SER A 131 -47.92 60.94 4.31
CA SER A 131 -48.35 61.42 5.66
C SER A 131 -47.70 60.62 6.79
N VAL A 132 -46.97 61.33 7.65
CA VAL A 132 -46.50 61.02 9.02
C VAL A 132 -47.50 61.79 9.95
N PRO A 133 -47.78 61.46 11.25
CA PRO A 133 -46.79 61.11 12.26
C PRO A 133 -47.20 60.26 13.50
N SER A 134 -46.19 60.05 14.34
CA SER A 134 -46.22 60.02 15.82
C SER A 134 -46.42 58.71 16.61
N ALA A 135 -45.30 58.28 17.20
CA ALA A 135 -45.00 58.28 18.63
C ALA A 135 -45.76 57.37 19.63
N SER A 136 -44.94 56.50 20.25
CA SER A 136 -44.70 56.41 21.71
C SER A 136 -45.23 55.18 22.48
N ARG A 137 -44.31 54.66 23.31
CA ARG A 137 -44.44 53.81 24.53
C ARG A 137 -44.94 52.38 24.28
N GLY A 138 -44.28 51.31 24.72
CA GLY A 138 -43.16 51.13 25.65
C GLY A 138 -43.47 49.90 26.51
N SER A 139 -42.56 48.92 26.58
CA SER A 139 -42.16 48.20 27.80
C SER A 139 -41.28 46.98 27.49
N SER A 140 -40.07 47.05 28.03
CA SER A 140 -39.29 46.01 28.71
C SER A 140 -39.56 44.52 28.43
N ALA A 141 -38.52 43.79 28.02
CA ALA A 141 -37.80 42.90 28.95
C ALA A 141 -36.49 42.38 28.33
N VAL A 142 -35.48 42.45 29.17
CA VAL A 142 -34.10 41.96 29.06
C VAL A 142 -34.07 40.46 29.38
N LEU A 143 -33.40 39.62 28.58
CA LEU A 143 -32.30 38.71 28.98
C LEU A 143 -32.01 37.60 27.97
N THR A 144 -30.71 37.32 27.94
CA THR A 144 -29.91 36.38 27.19
C THR A 144 -30.04 34.90 27.59
N SER A 145 -29.57 34.07 26.64
CA SER A 145 -28.75 32.85 26.76
C SER A 145 -29.36 31.44 26.90
N THR A 146 -28.85 30.59 25.99
CA THR A 146 -28.34 29.20 26.11
C THR A 146 -29.27 27.99 26.08
N LEU A 147 -29.05 27.19 25.02
CA LEU A 147 -28.92 25.71 24.92
C LEU A 147 -29.50 24.82 26.04
N ALA A 148 -30.42 23.90 25.66
CA ALA A 148 -30.31 22.45 25.87
C ALA A 148 -31.51 21.66 25.27
N SER A 149 -31.18 20.68 24.42
CA SER A 149 -31.60 19.27 24.29
C SER A 149 -33.03 18.72 24.57
N THR A 150 -33.35 17.71 23.72
CA THR A 150 -34.22 16.49 23.87
C THR A 150 -35.72 16.57 23.51
N PRO A 151 -36.45 15.44 23.20
CA PRO A 151 -36.06 14.01 23.23
C PRO A 151 -36.46 13.14 22.00
N VAL A 152 -35.94 11.90 21.97
CA VAL A 152 -36.30 10.78 21.07
C VAL A 152 -36.94 9.66 21.90
N ILE A 153 -37.97 9.00 21.35
CA ILE A 153 -38.64 7.81 21.92
C ILE A 153 -38.29 6.56 21.09
N ALA A 154 -38.01 5.46 21.79
CA ALA A 154 -37.63 4.14 21.28
C ALA A 154 -38.83 3.23 20.92
N PRO A 155 -38.56 2.06 20.31
CA PRO A 155 -39.14 0.82 20.82
C PRO A 155 -38.12 -0.28 21.10
N THR A 156 -38.44 -1.09 22.11
CA THR A 156 -37.73 -2.24 22.65
C THR A 156 -38.08 -3.55 21.93
N LEU A 157 -37.12 -4.46 21.81
CA LEU A 157 -37.32 -5.91 21.84
C LEU A 157 -36.06 -6.59 22.40
N SER A 158 -36.28 -7.60 23.23
CA SER A 158 -35.34 -8.21 24.17
C SER A 158 -34.94 -9.61 23.72
N ALA A 159 -33.67 -9.99 23.91
CA ALA A 159 -33.23 -11.38 24.05
C ALA A 159 -31.88 -11.41 24.80
N GLY A 160 -31.84 -12.16 25.90
CA GLY A 160 -30.74 -12.16 26.87
C GLY A 160 -29.50 -12.94 26.43
N VAL A 161 -28.35 -12.48 26.90
CA VAL A 161 -27.05 -13.14 26.79
C VAL A 161 -26.64 -13.61 28.19
N ASN A 162 -26.45 -14.92 28.34
CA ASN A 162 -25.81 -15.53 29.50
C ASN A 162 -24.29 -15.58 29.27
N THR A 163 -23.53 -14.92 30.15
CA THR A 163 -22.08 -15.06 30.31
C THR A 163 -21.76 -16.22 31.24
N PRO A 164 -20.66 -16.97 31.02
CA PRO A 164 -20.00 -17.66 32.11
C PRO A 164 -18.60 -17.06 32.37
N THR A 165 -18.48 -16.51 33.57
CA THR A 165 -17.23 -16.18 34.26
C THR A 165 -16.59 -17.46 34.78
N ALA A 166 -15.29 -17.65 34.56
CA ALA A 166 -14.50 -18.69 35.19
C ALA A 166 -13.57 -18.08 36.25
N THR A 167 -13.65 -18.60 37.47
CA THR A 167 -12.63 -18.47 38.53
C THR A 167 -12.37 -19.88 39.12
N PRO A 168 -11.18 -20.12 39.71
CA PRO A 168 -10.56 -21.44 39.78
C PRO A 168 -10.95 -22.22 41.04
N SER A 169 -10.88 -23.55 40.96
CA SER A 169 -10.91 -24.41 42.14
C SER A 169 -9.90 -25.56 42.05
N THR A 170 -9.15 -25.69 43.13
CA THR A 170 -8.27 -26.79 43.53
C THR A 170 -9.03 -28.12 43.73
N GLY A 171 -8.36 -29.26 43.54
CA GLY A 171 -8.80 -30.52 44.17
C GLY A 171 -8.51 -31.82 43.39
N SER A 172 -7.48 -32.51 43.88
CA SER A 172 -7.01 -33.89 43.70
C SER A 172 -7.95 -35.03 43.24
N ALA A 173 -7.32 -35.95 42.49
CA ALA A 173 -7.35 -37.42 42.55
C ALA A 173 -8.67 -38.18 42.30
N ASP A 174 -8.71 -39.01 41.24
CA ASP A 174 -8.52 -40.46 41.44
C ASP A 174 -8.25 -41.29 40.16
N ARG A 175 -7.60 -42.41 40.44
CA ARG A 175 -7.00 -43.50 39.66
C ARG A 175 -7.79 -44.08 38.48
N LEU A 176 -7.06 -44.47 37.42
CA LEU A 176 -7.25 -45.80 36.81
C LEU A 176 -5.92 -46.38 36.27
N LEU A 177 -5.56 -47.54 36.80
CA LEU A 177 -4.42 -48.39 36.45
C LEU A 177 -4.73 -49.24 35.22
N VAL A 178 -3.76 -49.44 34.30
CA VAL A 178 -3.39 -50.78 33.77
C VAL A 178 -1.90 -50.79 33.33
N ARG A 179 -1.09 -51.55 34.10
CA ARG A 179 0.03 -52.48 33.77
C ARG A 179 0.83 -52.23 32.47
N GLY A 180 2.15 -52.01 32.49
CA GLY A 180 3.28 -52.88 32.92
C GLY A 180 4.26 -52.94 31.72
N SER A 181 5.59 -52.99 31.77
CA SER A 181 6.56 -53.44 32.77
C SER A 181 7.97 -52.96 32.33
N ILE A 182 8.85 -52.61 33.29
CA ILE A 182 10.29 -52.96 33.42
C ILE A 182 11.22 -52.53 32.25
N VAL A 183 12.22 -51.64 32.42
CA VAL A 183 13.56 -51.92 33.01
C VAL A 183 14.17 -50.65 33.63
N LEU A 184 14.67 -50.76 34.86
CA LEU A 184 15.55 -49.84 35.59
C LEU A 184 17.01 -50.32 35.47
N ALA A 185 17.95 -49.44 35.12
CA ALA A 185 19.36 -49.42 35.57
C ALA A 185 20.06 -48.19 34.94
N ALA A 186 20.26 -47.10 35.67
CA ALA A 186 21.52 -46.77 36.37
C ALA A 186 22.27 -45.61 35.68
N VAL A 187 21.81 -44.38 35.95
CA VAL A 187 22.56 -43.14 35.68
C VAL A 187 23.12 -42.65 37.02
N ALA A 188 24.35 -43.04 37.34
CA ALA A 188 25.15 -42.41 38.38
C ALA A 188 26.60 -42.88 38.22
N GLY A 189 27.50 -41.97 37.85
CA GLY A 189 28.92 -42.22 38.08
C GLY A 189 29.91 -41.73 37.03
N TRP A 190 29.70 -40.61 36.34
CA TRP A 190 30.79 -39.97 35.58
C TRP A 190 30.68 -38.45 35.69
N MET A 191 30.95 -37.91 36.89
CA MET A 191 31.09 -36.45 37.11
C MET A 191 32.16 -36.09 38.14
N LEU A 192 33.24 -36.87 38.22
CA LEU A 192 34.48 -36.42 38.83
C LEU A 192 35.61 -37.13 38.10
N TRP A 193 36.35 -36.41 37.25
CA TRP A 193 37.74 -36.59 36.83
C TRP A 193 38.00 -35.70 35.60
N ALA A 194 38.01 -34.38 35.84
CA ALA A 194 38.52 -33.41 34.87
C ALA A 194 39.03 -32.17 35.63
N TYR A 195 39.93 -32.39 36.58
CA TYR A 195 40.87 -31.37 37.03
C TYR A 195 42.24 -32.03 37.05
N LEU A 196 43.21 -31.37 36.41
CA LEU A 196 44.62 -31.78 36.19
C LEU A 196 44.87 -32.57 34.90
N LEU A 197 45.03 -31.84 33.79
CA LEU A 197 46.26 -31.79 32.99
C LEU A 197 45.98 -30.95 31.75
N GLY A 198 46.61 -29.77 31.71
CA GLY A 198 46.62 -28.91 30.54
C GLY A 198 47.40 -29.53 29.37
N TRP A 199 47.33 -28.81 28.25
CA TRP A 199 47.85 -29.10 26.90
C TRP A 199 46.82 -29.74 25.97
N ALA A 200 45.77 -28.98 25.63
CA ALA A 200 45.11 -29.11 24.34
C ALA A 200 45.81 -28.15 23.37
N ALA A 201 46.48 -28.70 22.36
CA ALA A 201 46.92 -27.94 21.20
C ALA A 201 45.68 -27.34 20.53
N ALA A 202 45.57 -26.01 20.56
CA ALA A 202 44.61 -25.31 19.74
C ALA A 202 45.01 -25.50 18.27
N VAL A 203 44.45 -26.50 17.61
CA VAL A 203 44.40 -26.53 16.16
C VAL A 203 43.43 -25.41 15.79
N ALA A 204 43.99 -24.25 15.45
CA ALA A 204 43.27 -23.20 14.76
C ALA A 204 42.84 -23.76 13.41
N ILE A 205 41.62 -24.30 13.35
CA ILE A 205 40.95 -24.52 12.08
C ILE A 205 40.68 -23.10 11.58
N ALA A 206 41.55 -22.62 10.69
CA ALA A 206 41.26 -21.40 9.95
C ALA A 206 39.94 -21.64 9.22
N SER A 207 38.86 -21.03 9.71
CA SER A 207 37.66 -20.89 8.89
C SER A 207 38.12 -20.32 7.55
N PRO A 208 37.67 -20.88 6.40
CA PRO A 208 37.97 -20.26 5.12
C PRO A 208 37.55 -18.80 5.25
N VAL A 209 38.51 -17.89 5.06
CA VAL A 209 38.22 -16.47 4.96
C VAL A 209 37.18 -16.36 3.87
N ALA A 210 35.94 -16.04 4.24
CA ALA A 210 34.91 -15.72 3.28
C ALA A 210 35.50 -14.61 2.43
N VAL A 211 35.71 -14.89 1.15
CA VAL A 211 36.19 -13.87 0.22
C VAL A 211 35.09 -12.83 0.20
N GLU A 212 35.36 -11.64 0.73
CA GLU A 212 34.49 -10.48 0.57
C GLU A 212 34.24 -10.34 -0.95
N THR A 213 33.03 -10.67 -1.39
CA THR A 213 32.60 -10.38 -2.76
C THR A 213 31.92 -9.02 -2.72
N PRO A 214 32.63 -7.93 -3.05
CA PRO A 214 32.03 -6.61 -2.99
C PRO A 214 30.91 -6.51 -4.02
N PHE A 215 29.80 -5.87 -3.64
CA PHE A 215 28.67 -5.64 -4.52
C PHE A 215 29.10 -5.06 -5.87
N SER A 216 28.63 -5.67 -6.95
CA SER A 216 28.88 -5.22 -8.32
C SER A 216 27.54 -5.05 -9.03
N TRP A 217 27.14 -3.79 -9.20
CA TRP A 217 25.98 -3.47 -10.01
C TRP A 217 26.15 -3.95 -11.45
N LYS A 218 27.37 -3.97 -11.97
CA LYS A 218 27.62 -4.51 -13.31
C LYS A 218 27.20 -5.98 -13.45
N ASN A 219 27.39 -6.77 -12.39
CA ASN A 219 27.03 -8.19 -12.38
C ASN A 219 25.52 -8.41 -12.35
N THR A 220 24.75 -7.45 -11.83
CA THR A 220 23.29 -7.52 -11.76
C THR A 220 22.58 -6.73 -12.86
N GLU A 221 23.21 -5.71 -13.46
CA GLU A 221 22.63 -4.79 -14.45
C GLU A 221 22.85 -5.22 -15.91
N TYR A 222 24.07 -5.62 -16.29
CA TYR A 222 24.46 -5.84 -17.69
C TYR A 222 24.26 -7.29 -18.15
N GLN A 223 23.89 -8.19 -17.25
CA GLN A 223 23.58 -9.57 -17.59
C GLN A 223 22.17 -9.65 -18.18
N VAL A 224 22.06 -10.26 -19.35
CA VAL A 224 20.79 -10.48 -20.08
C VAL A 224 19.83 -11.39 -19.29
N GLU A 225 20.33 -12.05 -18.24
CA GLU A 225 19.58 -12.92 -17.32
C GLU A 225 19.55 -12.36 -15.88
N GLY A 226 19.73 -11.04 -15.70
CA GLY A 226 19.69 -10.43 -14.37
C GLY A 226 18.30 -10.58 -13.75
N HIS A 227 18.19 -11.28 -12.61
CA HIS A 227 16.94 -11.48 -11.89
C HIS A 227 16.74 -10.35 -10.87
N ARG A 228 15.52 -9.83 -10.78
CA ARG A 228 15.04 -8.99 -9.68
C ARG A 228 13.96 -9.76 -8.94
N LEU A 229 14.27 -10.07 -7.68
CA LEU A 229 13.31 -10.68 -6.76
C LEU A 229 12.82 -9.56 -5.84
N THR A 230 11.53 -9.25 -5.87
CA THR A 230 11.00 -8.08 -5.16
C THR A 230 9.93 -8.48 -4.16
N PHE A 231 10.10 -8.04 -2.91
CA PHE A 231 9.16 -8.19 -1.80
C PHE A 231 8.72 -6.82 -1.30
N GLY A 232 7.53 -6.71 -0.73
CA GLY A 232 7.06 -5.41 -0.25
C GLY A 232 5.55 -5.26 -0.18
N ASP A 233 5.14 -4.00 -0.12
CA ASP A 233 3.74 -3.58 -0.06
C ASP A 233 3.23 -2.94 -1.37
N SER A 234 2.25 -2.04 -1.26
CA SER A 234 1.60 -1.35 -2.37
C SER A 234 2.57 -0.47 -3.18
N TYR A 235 3.68 -0.01 -2.60
CA TYR A 235 4.69 0.75 -3.33
C TYR A 235 5.51 -0.12 -4.30
N THR A 236 5.40 -1.45 -4.20
CA THR A 236 6.18 -2.41 -4.99
C THR A 236 5.33 -3.45 -5.72
N PHE A 237 4.06 -3.65 -5.33
CA PHE A 237 3.16 -4.57 -6.01
C PHE A 237 3.04 -4.26 -7.52
N VAL A 238 3.08 -5.33 -8.31
CA VAL A 238 2.85 -5.32 -9.76
C VAL A 238 1.71 -6.30 -10.07
N GLN A 239 0.74 -5.91 -10.90
CA GLN A 239 -0.35 -6.80 -11.28
C GLN A 239 0.12 -7.92 -12.21
N GLY A 240 -0.19 -9.16 -11.83
CA GLY A 240 -0.10 -10.33 -12.70
C GLY A 240 -1.47 -10.85 -13.11
N THR A 241 -1.52 -11.71 -14.12
CA THR A 241 -2.73 -12.42 -14.55
C THR A 241 -3.17 -13.53 -13.57
N GLU A 242 -2.25 -14.09 -12.78
CA GLU A 242 -2.51 -15.10 -11.74
C GLU A 242 -2.57 -14.49 -10.32
N GLY A 243 -2.42 -13.17 -10.23
CA GLY A 243 -2.47 -12.40 -8.99
C GLY A 243 -3.87 -11.98 -8.61
N ARG A 244 -4.04 -11.55 -7.35
CA ARG A 244 -5.26 -10.88 -6.94
C ARG A 244 -5.30 -9.48 -7.55
N TRP A 245 -6.37 -9.18 -8.28
CA TRP A 245 -6.53 -7.91 -8.97
C TRP A 245 -6.42 -6.71 -8.04
N ALA A 246 -5.53 -5.77 -8.38
CA ALA A 246 -5.09 -4.60 -7.63
C ALA A 246 -4.24 -4.86 -6.36
N TYR A 247 -3.74 -6.10 -6.17
CA TYR A 247 -2.97 -6.45 -4.96
C TYR A 247 -1.68 -7.23 -5.17
N SER A 248 -1.58 -8.13 -6.15
CA SER A 248 -0.39 -8.97 -6.27
C SER A 248 -0.07 -9.37 -7.71
N PHE A 249 1.18 -9.81 -7.90
CA PHE A 249 1.58 -10.46 -9.13
C PHE A 249 1.01 -11.87 -9.18
N ILE A 250 1.17 -12.66 -8.11
CA ILE A 250 0.74 -14.05 -8.06
C ILE A 250 0.06 -14.38 -6.72
N GLY A 251 -1.10 -15.05 -6.79
CA GLY A 251 -1.78 -15.62 -5.64
C GLY A 251 -2.26 -14.60 -4.58
N SER A 252 -2.70 -15.13 -3.45
CA SER A 252 -3.12 -14.37 -2.27
C SER A 252 -3.02 -15.25 -1.02
N GLN A 253 -3.25 -14.73 0.18
CA GLN A 253 -3.24 -15.56 1.40
C GLN A 253 -4.28 -16.70 1.35
N LEU A 254 -5.41 -16.49 0.66
CA LEU A 254 -6.44 -17.51 0.47
C LEU A 254 -6.04 -18.61 -0.52
N ASN A 255 -5.05 -18.32 -1.38
CA ASN A 255 -4.48 -19.24 -2.35
C ASN A 255 -3.00 -18.92 -2.55
N ILE A 256 -2.19 -19.25 -1.53
CA ILE A 256 -0.79 -18.86 -1.47
C ILE A 256 0.09 -19.76 -2.36
N SER A 257 -0.33 -21.00 -2.59
CA SER A 257 0.35 -21.94 -3.48
C SER A 257 0.05 -21.64 -4.94
N PHE A 258 1.00 -22.00 -5.80
CA PHE A 258 0.85 -21.98 -7.24
C PHE A 258 1.69 -23.08 -7.88
N THR A 259 1.33 -23.52 -9.09
CA THR A 259 2.12 -24.48 -9.85
C THR A 259 3.22 -23.80 -10.68
N PRO A 260 4.25 -24.54 -11.13
CA PRO A 260 5.25 -24.00 -12.05
C PRO A 260 4.62 -23.41 -13.33
N GLU A 261 3.57 -24.03 -13.86
CA GLU A 261 2.87 -23.55 -15.06
C GLU A 261 2.15 -22.23 -14.82
N GLN A 262 1.56 -22.04 -13.64
CA GLN A 262 0.97 -20.75 -13.26
C GLN A 262 2.04 -19.67 -13.18
N LEU A 263 3.12 -19.90 -12.43
CA LEU A 263 4.20 -18.90 -12.29
C LEU A 263 4.85 -18.53 -13.62
N LEU A 264 5.18 -19.53 -14.47
CA LEU A 264 5.83 -19.28 -15.77
C LEU A 264 4.85 -18.77 -16.83
N GLY A 265 3.55 -19.03 -16.65
CA GLY A 265 2.47 -18.58 -17.51
C GLY A 265 2.05 -17.15 -17.24
N ASP A 266 2.21 -16.69 -15.99
CA ASP A 266 1.79 -15.40 -15.49
C ASP A 266 2.43 -14.22 -16.24
N ARG A 267 1.67 -13.15 -16.40
CA ARG A 267 2.02 -11.98 -17.19
C ARG A 267 1.79 -10.72 -16.38
N ILE A 268 2.80 -9.86 -16.36
CA ILE A 268 2.68 -8.47 -15.92
C ILE A 268 1.64 -7.79 -16.80
N VAL A 269 0.61 -7.23 -16.16
CA VAL A 269 -0.49 -6.54 -16.85
C VAL A 269 -0.14 -5.05 -16.95
N PRO A 270 -0.01 -4.48 -18.17
CA PRO A 270 0.17 -3.05 -18.32
C PRO A 270 -1.14 -2.31 -18.04
N GLY A 271 -1.03 -1.08 -17.54
CA GLY A 271 -2.20 -0.22 -17.37
C GLY A 271 -2.06 0.76 -16.21
N GLN A 272 -3.04 1.65 -16.11
CA GLN A 272 -3.07 2.68 -15.08
C GLN A 272 -3.35 2.09 -13.69
N ASN A 273 -4.28 1.15 -13.60
CA ASN A 273 -4.73 0.56 -12.34
C ASN A 273 -4.04 -0.77 -12.00
N THR A 274 -2.88 -1.05 -12.61
CA THR A 274 -2.15 -2.31 -12.45
C THR A 274 -0.95 -2.19 -11.49
N SER A 275 -0.83 -1.04 -10.84
CA SER A 275 -0.02 -0.80 -9.64
C SER A 275 -0.72 0.27 -8.77
N SER A 276 -0.21 0.54 -7.59
CA SER A 276 -0.71 1.65 -6.74
C SER A 276 -0.21 3.03 -7.15
N ALA A 277 0.48 3.16 -8.30
CA ALA A 277 1.09 4.41 -8.77
C ALA A 277 0.31 5.11 -9.90
N GLY A 278 -0.73 4.49 -10.46
CA GLY A 278 -1.39 5.02 -11.66
C GLY A 278 -0.66 4.76 -12.97
N GLY A 279 0.24 3.77 -12.99
CA GLY A 279 1.15 3.42 -14.07
C GLY A 279 2.23 2.46 -13.56
N PRO A 280 3.34 2.25 -14.28
CA PRO A 280 4.43 1.41 -13.80
C PRO A 280 5.07 1.97 -12.52
N ASN A 281 5.36 1.09 -11.56
CA ASN A 281 6.05 1.47 -10.32
C ASN A 281 7.58 1.40 -10.46
N TRP A 282 8.30 1.69 -9.37
CA TRP A 282 9.75 1.81 -9.39
C TRP A 282 10.50 0.53 -9.80
N VAL A 283 9.96 -0.67 -9.51
CA VAL A 283 10.61 -1.93 -9.92
C VAL A 283 10.40 -2.23 -11.41
N GLN A 284 9.24 -1.86 -11.95
CA GLN A 284 8.98 -1.93 -13.39
C GLN A 284 9.85 -0.93 -14.15
N GLU A 285 10.05 0.28 -13.61
CA GLU A 285 10.93 1.29 -14.19
C GLU A 285 12.43 0.89 -14.11
N LEU A 286 12.87 0.36 -12.97
CA LEU A 286 14.26 -0.08 -12.76
C LEU A 286 14.65 -1.23 -13.72
N THR A 287 13.71 -2.12 -14.02
CA THR A 287 13.92 -3.28 -14.88
C THR A 287 13.60 -3.00 -16.36
N GLY A 288 12.65 -2.10 -16.64
CA GLY A 288 12.00 -1.98 -17.93
C GLY A 288 10.99 -3.10 -18.23
N CYS A 289 10.74 -4.02 -17.29
CA CYS A 289 9.80 -5.13 -17.44
C CYS A 289 8.39 -4.67 -17.03
N LYS A 290 7.70 -4.00 -17.96
CA LYS A 290 6.41 -3.33 -17.71
C LYS A 290 5.19 -4.15 -18.13
N GLU A 291 5.38 -5.19 -18.92
CA GLU A 291 4.31 -6.05 -19.43
C GLU A 291 4.83 -7.43 -19.84
N GLY A 292 3.91 -8.38 -20.01
CA GLY A 292 4.24 -9.72 -20.52
C GLY A 292 4.86 -10.62 -19.47
N ARG A 293 5.49 -11.72 -19.88
CA ARG A 293 6.04 -12.69 -18.94
C ARG A 293 7.36 -12.18 -18.36
N PRO A 294 7.59 -12.27 -17.04
CA PRO A 294 8.86 -11.88 -16.42
C PRO A 294 10.10 -12.46 -17.10
N ARG A 295 10.03 -13.73 -17.51
CA ARG A 295 11.15 -14.45 -18.16
C ARG A 295 11.51 -13.95 -19.56
N ASP A 296 10.57 -13.27 -20.23
CA ASP A 296 10.76 -12.76 -21.59
C ASP A 296 11.40 -11.34 -21.55
N CYS A 297 11.47 -10.72 -20.37
CA CYS A 297 12.14 -9.44 -20.16
C CYS A 297 13.67 -9.59 -20.11
N LYS A 298 14.39 -8.61 -20.67
CA LYS A 298 15.86 -8.53 -20.59
C LYS A 298 16.38 -8.47 -19.15
N LYS A 299 15.60 -7.89 -18.24
CA LYS A 299 15.82 -7.95 -16.80
C LYS A 299 14.56 -8.54 -16.22
N GLN A 300 14.64 -9.75 -15.71
CA GLN A 300 13.47 -10.46 -15.23
C GLN A 300 12.99 -9.83 -13.91
N LEU A 301 11.68 -9.62 -13.80
CA LEU A 301 11.04 -9.06 -12.61
C LEU A 301 10.10 -10.11 -12.00
N TRP A 302 10.55 -10.77 -10.94
CA TRP A 302 9.77 -11.73 -10.19
C TRP A 302 9.27 -11.09 -8.90
N GLY A 303 8.01 -10.65 -8.92
CA GLY A 303 7.39 -9.90 -7.83
C GLY A 303 6.55 -10.77 -6.89
N PHE A 304 6.81 -10.65 -5.60
CA PHE A 304 6.05 -11.28 -4.51
C PHE A 304 5.43 -10.24 -3.57
N ALA A 305 5.63 -8.94 -3.85
CA ALA A 305 5.01 -7.84 -3.11
C ALA A 305 3.47 -7.92 -3.17
N TYR A 306 2.84 -7.58 -2.05
CA TYR A 306 1.39 -7.62 -1.90
C TYR A 306 0.88 -6.28 -1.36
N ALA A 307 -0.03 -5.63 -2.07
CA ALA A 307 -0.56 -4.33 -1.65
C ALA A 307 -1.29 -4.42 -0.31
N GLY A 308 -0.93 -3.53 0.63
CA GLY A 308 -1.46 -3.59 1.99
C GLY A 308 -0.81 -4.67 2.87
N ALA A 309 0.38 -5.16 2.53
CA ALA A 309 1.13 -6.05 3.40
C ALA A 309 1.84 -5.29 4.52
N ASP A 310 1.77 -5.85 5.72
CA ASP A 310 2.67 -5.58 6.83
C ASP A 310 3.82 -6.59 6.84
N ILE A 311 4.85 -6.32 7.67
CA ILE A 311 6.01 -7.21 7.80
C ILE A 311 5.59 -8.59 8.32
N SER A 312 4.77 -8.63 9.37
CA SER A 312 4.29 -9.85 10.00
C SER A 312 2.91 -9.65 10.60
N THR A 313 2.33 -10.74 11.09
CA THR A 313 1.08 -10.70 11.85
C THR A 313 1.27 -10.67 13.37
N THR A 314 2.52 -10.52 13.85
CA THR A 314 2.85 -10.52 15.29
C THR A 314 2.33 -9.27 15.99
N PHE A 315 2.41 -8.10 15.34
CA PHE A 315 2.11 -6.80 15.95
C PHE A 315 0.85 -6.14 15.40
N VAL A 316 0.56 -6.36 14.12
CA VAL A 316 -0.62 -5.83 13.41
C VAL A 316 -1.36 -6.97 12.72
N PRO A 317 -2.70 -6.99 12.74
CA PRO A 317 -3.46 -7.98 12.00
C PRO A 317 -3.41 -7.68 10.50
N LEU A 318 -3.69 -8.67 9.66
CA LEU A 318 -3.82 -8.45 8.22
C LEU A 318 -4.95 -7.44 7.92
N HIS A 319 -4.66 -6.44 7.08
CA HIS A 319 -5.68 -5.52 6.54
C HIS A 319 -6.87 -6.24 5.88
N TRP A 320 -6.60 -7.37 5.21
CA TRP A 320 -7.61 -8.24 4.62
C TRP A 320 -7.21 -9.70 4.80
N ASN A 321 -8.19 -10.60 4.87
CA ASN A 321 -7.93 -12.05 5.00
C ASN A 321 -7.16 -12.66 3.80
N HIS A 322 -7.07 -11.94 2.68
CA HIS A 322 -6.34 -12.32 1.48
C HIS A 322 -4.95 -11.68 1.40
N THR A 323 -4.57 -10.80 2.34
CA THR A 323 -3.26 -10.15 2.38
C THR A 323 -2.16 -11.12 2.75
N ILE A 324 -1.10 -11.17 1.94
CA ILE A 324 0.12 -11.93 2.25
C ILE A 324 1.09 -10.99 2.98
N SER A 325 1.35 -11.24 4.27
CA SER A 325 2.40 -10.53 5.04
C SER A 325 3.79 -10.77 4.44
N TYR A 326 4.74 -9.87 4.66
CA TYR A 326 6.07 -9.95 4.07
C TYR A 326 6.78 -11.28 4.36
N GLU A 327 6.73 -11.77 5.61
CA GLU A 327 7.27 -13.08 5.98
C GLU A 327 6.65 -14.22 5.13
N LYS A 328 5.35 -14.15 4.84
CA LYS A 328 4.64 -15.11 4.00
C LYS A 328 4.93 -14.92 2.52
N GLN A 329 5.28 -13.72 2.06
CA GLN A 329 5.77 -13.51 0.69
C GLN A 329 7.10 -14.23 0.48
N VAL A 330 8.00 -14.17 1.47
CA VAL A 330 9.28 -14.90 1.43
C VAL A 330 9.05 -16.42 1.47
N GLU A 331 8.16 -16.91 2.35
CA GLU A 331 7.77 -18.33 2.39
C GLU A 331 7.15 -18.80 1.06
N GLN A 332 6.28 -17.99 0.46
CA GLN A 332 5.65 -18.26 -0.83
C GLN A 332 6.70 -18.39 -1.94
N TRP A 333 7.66 -17.46 -1.99
CA TRP A 333 8.77 -17.56 -2.93
C TRP A 333 9.60 -18.82 -2.67
N ASP A 334 10.00 -19.08 -1.43
CA ASP A 334 10.88 -20.20 -1.10
C ASP A 334 10.26 -21.55 -1.46
N THR A 335 8.97 -21.71 -1.15
CA THR A 335 8.23 -22.95 -1.32
C THR A 335 7.85 -23.22 -2.78
N TYR A 336 7.34 -22.20 -3.48
CA TYR A 336 6.71 -22.39 -4.80
C TYR A 336 7.50 -21.73 -5.95
N GLY A 337 8.20 -20.63 -5.67
CA GLY A 337 8.89 -19.82 -6.69
C GLY A 337 10.34 -20.24 -6.95
N LYS A 338 11.11 -20.49 -5.89
CA LYS A 338 12.58 -20.59 -5.92
C LYS A 338 13.09 -21.62 -6.94
N SER A 339 12.56 -22.85 -6.89
CA SER A 339 12.98 -23.94 -7.78
C SER A 339 12.54 -23.74 -9.24
N VAL A 340 11.45 -23.01 -9.46
CA VAL A 340 10.87 -22.76 -10.79
C VAL A 340 11.57 -21.60 -11.49
N ILE A 341 11.80 -20.51 -10.77
CA ILE A 341 12.53 -19.34 -11.27
C ILE A 341 13.99 -19.72 -11.53
N ASN A 342 14.59 -20.49 -10.61
CA ASN A 342 15.98 -20.95 -10.69
C ASN A 342 16.96 -19.78 -10.97
N ALA A 343 16.74 -18.65 -10.30
CA ALA A 343 17.57 -17.46 -10.44
C ALA A 343 19.00 -17.76 -10.02
N ASP A 344 20.00 -17.23 -10.76
CA ASP A 344 21.38 -17.23 -10.30
C ASP A 344 21.51 -16.30 -9.08
N PRO A 345 21.71 -16.83 -7.86
CA PRO A 345 21.64 -16.02 -6.65
C PRO A 345 22.75 -14.96 -6.59
N ALA A 346 23.92 -15.24 -7.18
CA ALA A 346 25.06 -14.32 -7.22
C ALA A 346 24.83 -13.12 -8.17
N LYS A 347 23.94 -13.27 -9.16
CA LYS A 347 23.60 -12.23 -10.16
C LYS A 347 22.25 -11.57 -9.93
N SER A 348 21.51 -12.03 -8.94
CA SER A 348 20.22 -11.45 -8.57
C SER A 348 20.39 -10.21 -7.68
N LEU A 349 19.43 -9.30 -7.77
CA LEU A 349 19.19 -8.28 -6.74
C LEU A 349 17.87 -8.61 -6.05
N VAL A 350 17.91 -8.75 -4.74
CA VAL A 350 16.74 -8.87 -3.88
C VAL A 350 16.37 -7.47 -3.42
N ALA A 351 15.16 -7.02 -3.72
CA ALA A 351 14.67 -5.69 -3.39
C ALA A 351 13.50 -5.77 -2.39
N SER A 352 13.54 -4.94 -1.36
CA SER A 352 12.55 -4.89 -0.29
C SER A 352 12.10 -3.45 -0.05
N TYR A 353 10.80 -3.18 -0.18
CA TYR A 353 10.19 -1.92 0.22
C TYR A 353 8.87 -2.21 0.93
N ILE A 354 8.92 -2.16 2.26
CA ILE A 354 7.88 -2.59 3.20
C ILE A 354 7.91 -1.67 4.43
N GLY A 355 6.87 -1.70 5.25
CA GLY A 355 6.78 -0.91 6.48
C GLY A 355 5.83 0.29 6.38
N ILE A 356 5.32 0.61 5.18
CA ILE A 356 4.40 1.75 5.00
C ILE A 356 3.08 1.46 5.71
N ASN A 357 2.55 0.25 5.58
CA ASN A 357 1.33 -0.16 6.29
C ASN A 357 1.60 -0.30 7.78
N ASP A 358 2.70 -0.95 8.16
CA ASP A 358 3.09 -1.17 9.55
C ASP A 358 3.12 0.13 10.36
N ILE A 359 3.80 1.16 9.86
CA ILE A 359 3.90 2.44 10.57
C ILE A 359 2.55 3.17 10.64
N ASN A 360 1.69 3.03 9.63
CA ASN A 360 0.37 3.67 9.61
C ASN A 360 -0.58 2.99 10.61
N ASP A 361 -0.56 1.67 10.68
CA ASP A 361 -1.41 0.90 11.59
C ASP A 361 -0.95 1.03 13.04
N MET A 362 0.37 1.01 13.26
CA MET A 362 0.94 1.25 14.57
C MET A 362 0.86 2.70 15.02
N ALA A 363 0.55 3.65 14.12
CA ALA A 363 0.65 5.08 14.38
C ALA A 363 -0.09 5.54 15.65
N ASN A 364 -1.22 4.89 15.96
CA ASN A 364 -2.08 5.22 17.10
C ASN A 364 -1.95 4.25 18.28
N PHE A 365 -0.96 3.37 18.27
CA PHE A 365 -0.71 2.45 19.38
C PHE A 365 -0.40 3.22 20.66
N GLN A 366 -0.86 2.68 21.79
CA GLN A 366 -0.51 3.15 23.12
C GLN A 366 0.62 2.27 23.65
N LEU A 367 1.80 2.85 23.81
CA LEU A 367 2.93 2.16 24.43
C LEU A 367 2.67 1.98 25.95
N PRO A 368 3.12 0.85 26.55
CA PRO A 368 3.89 -0.21 25.92
C PRO A 368 3.03 -1.21 25.13
N VAL A 369 3.60 -1.77 24.05
CA VAL A 369 3.00 -2.85 23.26
C VAL A 369 3.85 -4.10 23.43
N ASN A 370 3.27 -5.21 23.90
CA ASN A 370 3.99 -6.46 24.18
C ASN A 370 5.25 -6.29 25.05
N GLY A 371 5.23 -5.34 25.99
CA GLY A 371 6.36 -5.02 26.86
C GLY A 371 7.42 -4.07 26.26
N LEU A 372 7.25 -3.65 24.99
CA LEU A 372 8.09 -2.67 24.31
C LEU A 372 7.59 -1.26 24.63
N SER A 373 8.44 -0.44 25.22
CA SER A 373 8.06 0.83 25.87
C SER A 373 8.42 2.08 25.05
N SER A 374 9.10 1.90 23.92
CA SER A 374 9.42 2.99 22.98
C SER A 374 9.13 2.60 21.53
N TRP A 375 8.97 3.61 20.66
CA TRP A 375 8.85 3.38 19.21
C TRP A 375 10.08 2.70 18.63
N GLU A 376 11.28 3.03 19.11
CA GLU A 376 12.52 2.39 18.67
C GLU A 376 12.55 0.91 19.01
N GLU A 377 12.15 0.53 20.24
CA GLU A 377 12.03 -0.87 20.65
C GLU A 377 10.98 -1.63 19.81
N LEU A 378 9.81 -1.03 19.60
CA LEU A 378 8.74 -1.63 18.79
C LEU A 378 9.18 -1.83 17.34
N TYR A 379 9.70 -0.80 16.69
CA TYR A 379 10.15 -0.89 15.30
C TYR A 379 11.35 -1.82 15.14
N THR A 380 12.24 -1.90 16.13
CA THR A 380 13.34 -2.88 16.14
C THR A 380 12.80 -4.31 16.14
N ALA A 381 11.78 -4.60 16.96
CA ALA A 381 11.17 -5.93 17.00
C ALA A 381 10.44 -6.28 15.69
N VAL A 382 9.67 -5.35 15.12
CA VAL A 382 8.96 -5.53 13.84
C VAL A 382 9.95 -5.75 12.70
N ILE A 383 10.94 -4.86 12.55
CA ILE A 383 11.94 -4.95 11.46
C ILE A 383 12.84 -6.17 11.63
N ALA A 384 13.07 -6.67 12.85
CA ALA A 384 13.79 -7.92 13.05
C ALA A 384 13.09 -9.12 12.38
N GLU A 385 11.75 -9.15 12.32
CA GLU A 385 11.00 -10.21 11.64
C GLU A 385 11.17 -10.13 10.11
N GLN A 386 11.24 -8.92 9.53
CA GLN A 386 11.57 -8.72 8.11
C GLN A 386 12.92 -9.36 7.76
N PHE A 387 13.96 -9.05 8.56
CA PHE A 387 15.30 -9.56 8.32
C PHE A 387 15.45 -11.04 8.67
N ALA A 388 14.69 -11.55 9.65
CA ALA A 388 14.62 -12.98 9.95
C ALA A 388 14.03 -13.77 8.78
N ALA A 389 12.97 -13.27 8.12
CA ALA A 389 12.45 -13.89 6.91
C ALA A 389 13.49 -13.86 5.77
N LEU A 390 14.23 -12.76 5.61
CA LEU A 390 15.27 -12.64 4.58
C LEU A 390 16.49 -13.55 4.79
N GLU A 391 16.69 -14.13 5.98
CA GLU A 391 17.67 -15.20 6.17
C GLU A 391 17.39 -16.37 5.22
N THR A 392 16.13 -16.72 4.95
CA THR A 392 15.77 -17.76 3.98
C THR A 392 16.28 -17.43 2.57
N VAL A 393 16.20 -16.16 2.16
CA VAL A 393 16.69 -15.71 0.85
C VAL A 393 18.22 -15.73 0.80
N TYR A 394 18.88 -15.36 1.89
CA TYR A 394 20.33 -15.45 2.03
C TYR A 394 20.84 -16.90 2.03
N GLU A 395 20.19 -17.79 2.78
CA GLU A 395 20.50 -19.23 2.82
C GLU A 395 20.33 -19.90 1.46
N ALA A 396 19.42 -19.39 0.63
CA ALA A 396 19.27 -19.79 -0.77
C ALA A 396 20.38 -19.27 -1.71
N GLY A 397 21.38 -18.54 -1.19
CA GLY A 397 22.57 -18.12 -1.92
C GLY A 397 22.55 -16.66 -2.40
N HIS A 398 21.47 -15.91 -2.18
CA HIS A 398 21.39 -14.52 -2.62
C HIS A 398 22.33 -13.65 -1.76
N ARG A 399 23.02 -12.70 -2.40
CA ARG A 399 24.02 -11.85 -1.73
C ARG A 399 23.84 -10.35 -1.92
N ASN A 400 23.01 -9.92 -2.87
CA ASN A 400 22.81 -8.50 -3.15
C ASN A 400 21.40 -8.06 -2.73
N PHE A 401 21.32 -7.30 -1.65
CA PHE A 401 20.06 -6.82 -1.10
C PHE A 401 19.96 -5.30 -1.21
N LEU A 402 18.81 -4.81 -1.67
CA LEU A 402 18.44 -3.40 -1.70
C LEU A 402 17.17 -3.21 -0.86
N PHE A 403 17.26 -2.33 0.13
CA PHE A 403 16.16 -1.89 0.95
C PHE A 403 15.82 -0.44 0.61
N LEU A 404 14.54 -0.10 0.57
CA LEU A 404 14.09 1.28 0.54
C LEU A 404 13.54 1.62 1.93
N ASN A 405 14.02 2.71 2.52
CA ASN A 405 13.40 3.25 3.72
C ASN A 405 12.06 3.93 3.36
N LEU A 406 11.24 4.22 4.37
CA LEU A 406 9.89 4.76 4.18
C LEU A 406 9.91 6.11 3.44
N PRO A 407 8.91 6.37 2.57
CA PRO A 407 8.77 7.67 1.90
C PRO A 407 8.32 8.75 2.91
N PRO A 408 8.28 10.04 2.53
CA PRO A 408 7.80 11.11 3.40
C PRO A 408 6.28 11.09 3.56
N LEU A 409 5.77 10.12 4.34
CA LEU A 409 4.35 9.93 4.63
C LEU A 409 3.74 11.12 5.37
N ASP A 410 4.57 11.87 6.10
CA ASP A 410 4.24 13.12 6.78
C ASP A 410 3.97 14.29 5.82
N ARG A 411 4.18 14.11 4.51
CA ARG A 411 3.93 15.13 3.48
C ARG A 411 2.73 14.83 2.58
N ASN A 412 1.97 13.76 2.84
CA ASN A 412 0.76 13.47 2.07
C ASN A 412 -0.29 14.60 2.21
N PRO A 413 -1.27 14.70 1.29
CA PRO A 413 -2.25 15.79 1.29
C PRO A 413 -2.95 16.00 2.63
N ALA A 414 -3.31 14.92 3.32
CA ALA A 414 -3.98 15.00 4.62
C ALA A 414 -3.03 15.46 5.74
N SER A 415 -1.75 15.10 5.69
CA SER A 415 -0.74 15.58 6.64
C SER A 415 -0.36 17.05 6.39
N GLN A 416 -0.46 17.55 5.15
CA GLN A 416 -0.33 18.98 4.86
C GLN A 416 -1.49 19.79 5.45
N LEU A 417 -2.72 19.24 5.41
CA LEU A 417 -3.90 19.86 6.02
C LEU A 417 -3.88 19.78 7.55
N ASN A 418 -3.37 18.68 8.10
CA ASN A 418 -3.22 18.47 9.53
C ASN A 418 -1.81 17.96 9.86
N PRO A 419 -0.84 18.85 10.14
CA PRO A 419 0.53 18.46 10.47
C PRO A 419 0.67 17.61 11.75
N ALA A 420 -0.36 17.54 12.59
CA ALA A 420 -0.40 16.67 13.76
C ALA A 420 -0.87 15.24 13.43
N ARG A 421 -1.25 14.97 12.18
CA ARG A 421 -1.62 13.63 11.72
C ARG A 421 -0.41 12.68 11.85
N LEU A 422 -0.69 11.45 12.27
CA LEU A 422 0.30 10.39 12.39
C LEU A 422 0.33 9.52 11.11
N PRO A 423 1.47 8.87 10.80
CA PRO A 423 2.74 8.90 11.54
C PRO A 423 3.45 10.26 11.44
N SER A 424 4.05 10.71 12.55
CA SER A 424 4.80 11.97 12.57
C SER A 424 6.16 11.81 11.90
N THR A 425 6.80 12.94 11.56
CA THR A 425 8.19 12.95 11.06
C THR A 425 9.15 12.18 11.97
N ASP A 426 9.00 12.29 13.29
CA ASP A 426 9.86 11.59 14.25
C ASP A 426 9.64 10.09 14.23
N MET A 427 8.38 9.63 14.10
CA MET A 427 8.06 8.19 13.95
C MET A 427 8.70 7.63 12.68
N ILE A 428 8.56 8.34 11.55
CA ILE A 428 9.12 7.93 10.26
C ILE A 428 10.65 7.90 10.32
N LYS A 429 11.30 8.92 10.90
CA LYS A 429 12.74 8.96 11.09
C LYS A 429 13.24 7.85 12.00
N THR A 430 12.49 7.51 13.05
CA THR A 430 12.82 6.40 13.96
C THR A 430 12.77 5.07 13.21
N PHE A 431 11.68 4.81 12.49
CA PHE A 431 11.51 3.59 11.69
C PHE A 431 12.63 3.46 10.64
N ASN A 432 12.90 4.53 9.88
CA ASN A 432 13.97 4.57 8.88
C ASN A 432 15.36 4.40 9.51
N GLY A 433 15.57 4.94 10.71
CA GLY A 433 16.79 4.73 11.49
C GLY A 433 16.98 3.26 11.84
N VAL A 434 15.93 2.57 12.29
CA VAL A 434 15.97 1.14 12.60
C VAL A 434 16.24 0.30 11.35
N VAL A 435 15.59 0.56 10.21
CA VAL A 435 15.88 -0.14 8.94
C VAL A 435 17.37 -0.04 8.58
N ASN A 436 17.95 1.16 8.71
CA ASN A 436 19.38 1.38 8.45
C ASN A 436 20.28 0.58 9.41
N GLN A 437 19.94 0.57 10.69
CA GLN A 437 20.70 -0.15 11.71
C GLN A 437 20.62 -1.67 11.52
N THR A 438 19.44 -2.21 11.23
CA THR A 438 19.24 -3.64 11.01
C THR A 438 19.89 -4.12 9.72
N ALA A 439 19.82 -3.34 8.63
CA ALA A 439 20.54 -3.64 7.39
C ALA A 439 22.07 -3.66 7.59
N LYS A 440 22.58 -2.73 8.43
CA LYS A 440 24.00 -2.74 8.83
C LYS A 440 24.36 -4.01 9.59
N ALA A 441 23.57 -4.36 10.62
CA ALA A 441 23.78 -5.58 11.39
C ALA A 441 23.71 -6.84 10.53
N PHE A 442 22.82 -6.89 9.53
CA PHE A 442 22.71 -7.99 8.59
C PHE A 442 23.98 -8.18 7.76
N SER A 443 24.54 -7.10 7.21
CA SER A 443 25.80 -7.17 6.45
C SER A 443 27.01 -7.46 7.34
N GLU A 444 27.00 -7.06 8.62
CA GLU A 444 28.03 -7.44 9.60
C GLU A 444 27.95 -8.92 9.98
N LYS A 445 26.73 -9.47 10.06
CA LYS A 445 26.48 -10.90 10.31
C LYS A 445 26.85 -11.77 9.10
N HIS A 446 26.67 -11.25 7.89
CA HIS A 446 26.88 -11.97 6.63
C HIS A 446 27.91 -11.25 5.75
N PRO A 447 29.22 -11.42 6.00
CA PRO A 447 30.28 -10.65 5.33
C PRO A 447 30.43 -10.95 3.83
N ASP A 448 29.83 -12.04 3.33
CA ASP A 448 29.74 -12.37 1.91
C ASP A 448 28.50 -11.77 1.21
N ALA A 449 27.61 -11.12 1.96
CA ALA A 449 26.43 -10.41 1.44
C ALA A 449 26.58 -8.88 1.58
N THR A 450 25.83 -8.15 0.75
CA THR A 450 25.71 -6.70 0.82
C THR A 450 24.24 -6.31 0.98
N ALA A 451 23.92 -5.58 2.04
CA ALA A 451 22.64 -4.91 2.24
C ALA A 451 22.80 -3.40 2.08
N LEU A 452 22.26 -2.87 1.00
CA LEU A 452 22.20 -1.43 0.73
C LEU A 452 20.84 -0.88 1.13
N VAL A 453 20.81 0.26 1.81
CA VAL A 453 19.57 1.01 2.03
C VAL A 453 19.58 2.28 1.19
N PHE A 454 18.56 2.47 0.37
CA PHE A 454 18.31 3.71 -0.35
C PHE A 454 17.46 4.64 0.52
N ASP A 455 17.93 5.87 0.73
CA ASP A 455 17.22 6.89 1.49
C ASP A 455 16.11 7.57 0.67
N THR A 456 15.02 6.82 0.50
CA THR A 456 13.80 7.26 -0.18
C THR A 456 13.19 8.49 0.46
N TYR A 457 13.20 8.58 1.80
CA TYR A 457 12.64 9.73 2.52
C TYR A 457 13.28 11.04 2.07
N SER A 458 14.62 11.11 2.13
CA SER A 458 15.34 12.33 1.79
C SER A 458 15.25 12.65 0.29
N TRP A 459 15.33 11.65 -0.58
CA TRP A 459 15.19 11.86 -2.03
C TRP A 459 13.82 12.43 -2.37
N LEU A 460 12.74 11.76 -1.95
CA LEU A 460 11.39 12.20 -2.27
C LEU A 460 11.04 13.52 -1.59
N THR A 461 11.62 13.82 -0.43
CA THR A 461 11.55 15.16 0.18
C THR A 461 12.17 16.22 -0.72
N GLN A 462 13.36 15.97 -1.30
CA GLN A 462 13.98 16.90 -2.24
C GLN A 462 13.15 17.07 -3.52
N VAL A 463 12.60 15.98 -4.07
CA VAL A 463 11.71 16.06 -5.24
C VAL A 463 10.48 16.90 -4.91
N PHE A 464 9.87 16.66 -3.75
CA PHE A 464 8.70 17.41 -3.28
C PHE A 464 9.00 18.90 -3.09
N ASP A 465 10.10 19.25 -2.42
CA ASP A 465 10.49 20.65 -2.17
C ASP A 465 10.88 21.39 -3.45
N ASN A 466 11.25 20.67 -4.51
CA ASN A 466 11.62 21.21 -5.82
C ASN A 466 10.66 20.75 -6.92
N ALA A 467 9.39 20.49 -6.58
CA ALA A 467 8.39 19.85 -7.42
C ALA A 467 8.31 20.39 -8.86
N ALA A 468 8.31 21.72 -9.02
CA ALA A 468 8.24 22.36 -10.34
C ALA A 468 9.43 22.00 -11.25
N SER A 469 10.63 21.86 -10.70
CA SER A 469 11.83 21.47 -11.45
C SER A 469 11.77 20.02 -11.94
N TYR A 470 10.93 19.20 -11.31
CA TYR A 470 10.66 17.83 -11.69
C TYR A 470 9.34 17.68 -12.46
N GLY A 471 8.71 18.78 -12.90
CA GLY A 471 7.50 18.73 -13.73
C GLY A 471 6.20 18.53 -12.97
N PHE A 472 6.20 18.65 -11.64
CA PHE A 472 4.98 18.59 -10.84
C PHE A 472 4.37 19.97 -10.66
N THR A 473 3.08 20.10 -11.00
CA THR A 473 2.29 21.32 -10.80
C THR A 473 1.35 21.19 -9.59
N ASN A 474 1.15 19.96 -9.07
CA ASN A 474 0.34 19.70 -7.89
C ASN A 474 1.02 18.74 -6.89
N THR A 475 1.27 19.24 -5.68
CA THR A 475 1.80 18.48 -4.54
C THR A 475 0.85 18.42 -3.35
N THR A 476 -0.28 19.14 -3.41
CA THR A 476 -1.18 19.38 -2.27
C THR A 476 -2.46 18.54 -2.35
N SER A 477 -2.76 17.93 -3.50
CA SER A 477 -3.92 17.07 -3.71
C SER A 477 -3.64 15.98 -4.74
N PHE A 478 -4.69 15.22 -5.07
CA PHE A 478 -4.71 14.21 -6.12
C PHE A 478 -6.01 14.34 -6.93
N CYS A 479 -6.04 13.78 -8.14
CA CYS A 479 -7.26 13.77 -8.96
C CYS A 479 -8.36 12.93 -8.27
N PRO A 480 -9.56 13.45 -7.98
CA PRO A 480 -10.64 12.65 -7.37
C PRO A 480 -11.04 11.44 -8.20
N SER A 481 -10.91 11.55 -9.54
CA SER A 481 -11.23 10.50 -10.50
C SER A 481 -10.00 9.70 -10.93
N TYR A 482 -8.95 9.62 -10.09
CA TYR A 482 -7.68 8.97 -10.43
C TYR A 482 -7.80 7.50 -10.89
N LYS A 483 -8.91 6.82 -10.56
CA LYS A 483 -9.18 5.43 -10.99
C LYS A 483 -9.92 5.32 -12.33
N ALA A 484 -10.38 6.43 -12.91
CA ALA A 484 -11.10 6.38 -14.18
C ALA A 484 -10.20 5.74 -15.25
N TRP A 485 -10.76 4.80 -16.02
CA TRP A 485 -10.04 3.95 -16.96
C TRP A 485 -9.26 4.72 -18.05
N ASP A 486 -9.76 5.90 -18.43
CA ASP A 486 -9.19 6.77 -19.45
C ASP A 486 -8.52 8.01 -18.85
N ILE A 487 -8.30 8.07 -17.53
CA ILE A 487 -7.82 9.28 -16.85
C ILE A 487 -6.47 9.78 -17.40
N ASP A 488 -5.60 8.89 -17.89
CA ASP A 488 -4.35 9.29 -18.54
C ASP A 488 -4.56 10.19 -19.78
N SER A 489 -5.64 9.94 -20.54
CA SER A 489 -5.92 10.65 -21.80
C SER A 489 -7.08 11.66 -21.71
N ASN A 490 -7.97 11.48 -20.73
CA ASN A 490 -9.22 12.23 -20.60
C ASN A 490 -9.34 12.97 -19.24
N TYR A 491 -8.22 13.18 -18.55
CA TYR A 491 -8.15 13.89 -17.26
C TYR A 491 -8.96 15.20 -17.22
N ALA A 492 -8.97 15.95 -18.31
CA ALA A 492 -9.64 17.25 -18.39
C ALA A 492 -11.17 17.12 -18.24
N ALA A 493 -11.78 16.03 -18.74
CA ALA A 493 -13.21 15.77 -18.57
C ALA A 493 -13.59 15.53 -17.10
N TYR A 494 -12.63 15.10 -16.28
CA TYR A 494 -12.78 14.90 -14.85
C TYR A 494 -12.38 16.12 -14.00
N GLY A 495 -12.04 17.25 -14.65
CA GLY A 495 -11.52 18.43 -13.96
C GLY A 495 -10.15 18.22 -13.32
N CYS A 496 -9.41 17.20 -13.77
CA CYS A 496 -8.05 16.94 -13.33
C CYS A 496 -7.05 17.58 -14.30
N GLN A 497 -5.79 17.68 -13.88
CA GLN A 497 -4.64 17.91 -14.76
C GLN A 497 -4.04 16.55 -15.18
N PRO A 498 -3.03 16.50 -16.08
CA PRO A 498 -2.38 15.23 -16.40
C PRO A 498 -1.91 14.51 -15.13
N ILE A 499 -2.16 13.21 -15.02
CA ILE A 499 -1.75 12.44 -13.83
C ILE A 499 -0.23 12.52 -13.60
N TYR A 500 0.55 12.60 -14.68
CA TYR A 500 2.00 12.81 -14.65
C TYR A 500 2.44 14.10 -13.92
N GLU A 501 1.58 15.12 -13.84
CA GLU A 501 1.90 16.40 -13.19
C GLU A 501 1.51 16.45 -11.70
N TYR A 502 0.82 15.41 -11.19
CA TYR A 502 0.59 15.25 -9.75
C TYR A 502 1.75 14.52 -9.09
N PHE A 503 2.12 14.94 -7.88
CA PHE A 503 3.01 14.17 -7.02
C PHE A 503 2.28 13.00 -6.37
N TRP A 504 1.04 13.23 -5.91
CA TRP A 504 0.20 12.22 -5.25
C TRP A 504 -0.79 11.62 -6.22
N TYR A 505 -0.79 10.29 -6.32
CA TYR A 505 -1.78 9.54 -7.08
C TYR A 505 -3.12 9.45 -6.34
N ASN A 506 -3.04 9.22 -5.04
CA ASN A 506 -4.18 9.20 -4.12
C ASN A 506 -3.74 9.63 -2.72
N SER A 507 -4.57 9.38 -1.69
CA SER A 507 -4.32 9.80 -0.31
C SER A 507 -3.07 9.21 0.34
N GLY A 508 -2.52 8.10 -0.19
CA GLY A 508 -1.38 7.40 0.40
C GLY A 508 -0.25 7.02 -0.57
N HIS A 509 -0.44 7.23 -1.88
CA HIS A 509 0.50 6.77 -2.91
C HIS A 509 0.96 7.92 -3.81
N ILE A 510 2.22 7.85 -4.21
CA ILE A 510 2.86 8.75 -5.17
C ILE A 510 2.56 8.30 -6.61
N THR A 511 2.62 9.22 -7.58
CA THR A 511 2.35 8.89 -8.99
C THR A 511 3.48 8.10 -9.63
N TYR A 512 3.16 7.47 -10.76
CA TYR A 512 4.13 6.74 -11.58
C TYR A 512 5.31 7.62 -12.05
N HIS A 513 5.11 8.93 -12.22
CA HIS A 513 6.20 9.88 -12.48
C HIS A 513 7.16 9.98 -11.28
N VAL A 514 6.66 10.04 -10.05
CA VAL A 514 7.52 10.01 -8.85
C VAL A 514 8.23 8.66 -8.73
N HIS A 515 7.56 7.54 -9.05
CA HIS A 515 8.20 6.22 -9.09
C HIS A 515 9.28 6.11 -10.16
N GLU A 516 9.13 6.78 -11.31
CA GLU A 516 10.15 6.88 -12.34
C GLU A 516 11.41 7.59 -11.81
N LEU A 517 11.24 8.75 -11.17
CA LEU A 517 12.34 9.49 -10.53
C LEU A 517 13.01 8.68 -9.42
N LEU A 518 12.22 7.94 -8.63
CA LEU A 518 12.72 7.01 -7.62
C LEU A 518 13.59 5.91 -8.25
N ALA A 519 13.12 5.27 -9.32
CA ALA A 519 13.87 4.21 -10.01
C ALA A 519 15.16 4.73 -10.64
N GLN A 520 15.13 5.90 -11.28
CA GLN A 520 16.31 6.55 -11.85
C GLN A 520 17.36 6.81 -10.75
N LYS A 521 16.95 7.36 -9.61
CA LYS A 521 17.89 7.68 -8.52
C LYS A 521 18.38 6.45 -7.77
N ALA A 522 17.53 5.44 -7.58
CA ALA A 522 17.93 4.15 -7.03
C ALA A 522 18.96 3.47 -7.95
N LYS A 523 18.79 3.55 -9.27
CA LYS A 523 19.77 3.05 -10.24
C LYS A 523 21.11 3.78 -10.12
N GLU A 524 21.12 5.11 -10.05
CA GLU A 524 22.35 5.90 -9.84
C GLU A 524 23.07 5.49 -8.55
N PHE A 525 22.32 5.31 -7.46
CA PHE A 525 22.83 4.84 -6.18
C PHE A 525 23.48 3.45 -6.31
N LEU A 526 22.83 2.50 -6.98
CA LEU A 526 23.38 1.16 -7.20
C LEU A 526 24.65 1.21 -8.06
N VAL A 527 24.68 2.01 -9.12
CA VAL A 527 25.90 2.22 -9.94
C VAL A 527 27.05 2.73 -9.07
N GLN A 528 26.80 3.72 -8.21
CA GLN A 528 27.82 4.30 -7.34
C GLN A 528 28.35 3.30 -6.32
N LYS A 529 27.48 2.46 -5.74
CA LYS A 529 27.86 1.44 -4.75
C LYS A 529 28.58 0.24 -5.38
N SER A 530 28.55 0.11 -6.69
CA SER A 530 29.30 -0.94 -7.40
C SER A 530 30.81 -0.79 -7.20
N ALA A 531 31.47 -1.86 -6.73
CA ALA A 531 32.92 -1.91 -6.70
C ALA A 531 33.51 -1.72 -8.10
N GLY A 532 34.53 -0.85 -8.19
CA GLY A 532 35.24 -0.52 -9.44
C GLY A 532 34.70 0.68 -10.23
N GLY A 533 33.72 1.43 -9.71
CA GLY A 533 33.20 2.66 -10.34
C GLY A 533 34.00 3.95 -10.03
N CYS A 534 34.88 3.95 -9.04
CA CYS A 534 35.66 5.12 -8.66
C CYS A 534 36.87 5.33 -9.57
N GLY A 535 36.67 6.03 -10.68
CA GLY A 535 37.71 6.87 -11.25
C GLY A 535 38.02 8.02 -10.28
N GLY A 536 38.92 7.80 -9.34
CA GLY A 536 39.39 8.83 -8.41
C GLY A 536 40.12 8.24 -7.21
N LYS A 537 41.45 8.17 -7.29
CA LYS A 537 42.35 7.80 -6.19
C LYS A 537 42.27 8.85 -5.08
N ASN A 538 41.27 8.77 -4.19
CA ASN A 538 41.28 9.32 -2.82
C ASN A 538 39.97 9.12 -2.03
N GLN A 539 39.25 8.02 -2.22
CA GLN A 539 38.24 7.58 -1.25
C GLN A 539 38.51 6.14 -0.83
N THR A 540 39.42 5.96 0.12
CA THR A 540 39.13 5.00 1.20
C THR A 540 37.88 5.53 1.88
N LEU A 541 36.71 4.89 1.76
CA LEU A 541 35.57 5.04 2.70
C LEU A 541 34.40 4.12 2.32
N SER A 542 34.19 3.13 3.20
CA SER A 542 32.98 2.39 3.52
C SER A 542 32.02 1.94 2.39
N ALA A 543 31.83 0.61 2.31
CA ALA A 543 30.62 -0.03 1.77
C ALA A 543 29.32 0.42 2.49
N TRP A 544 29.42 1.32 3.47
CA TRP A 544 28.36 1.83 4.30
C TRP A 544 28.03 3.26 3.91
N GLY A 545 26.78 3.47 3.53
CA GLY A 545 26.20 4.79 3.37
C GLY A 545 24.81 4.62 2.79
N THR A 546 23.81 4.90 3.62
CA THR A 546 22.38 4.91 3.27
C THR A 546 22.01 6.17 2.49
N ARG A 547 22.90 7.16 2.48
CA ARG A 547 22.70 8.44 1.83
C ARG A 547 22.87 8.35 0.32
N TRP A 548 21.86 8.83 -0.38
CA TRP A 548 21.84 9.02 -1.83
C TRP A 548 22.71 10.23 -2.26
N VAL A 549 23.13 10.27 -3.54
CA VAL A 549 24.06 11.29 -4.07
C VAL A 549 23.40 12.67 -4.08
N GLY A 550 23.86 13.58 -3.21
CA GLY A 550 23.45 14.99 -3.18
C GLY A 550 22.91 15.50 -1.84
N GLY A 551 22.72 14.63 -0.83
CA GLY A 551 22.24 15.08 0.48
C GLY A 551 23.28 15.95 1.21
N GLU A 552 23.05 17.26 1.31
CA GLU A 552 23.80 18.15 2.21
C GLU A 552 23.54 17.76 3.66
N SER A 553 24.59 17.68 4.48
CA SER A 553 24.46 17.58 5.94
C SER A 553 23.74 18.82 6.48
N THR A 554 22.48 18.66 6.89
CA THR A 554 21.83 19.61 7.79
C THR A 554 21.49 18.88 9.07
#